data_AF-A0A533WGP4-F1
#
_entry.id   AF-A0A533WGP4-F1
#
_cell.length_a   1.000
_cell.length_b   1.000
_cell.length_c   1.000
_cell.angle_alpha   90.00
_cell.angle_beta   90.00
_cell.angle_gamma   90.00
#
_symmetry.space_group_name_H-M   'P 1'
#
loop_
_entity.id
_entity.type
_entity.pdbx_description
1 polymer ?
#
loop_
_entity_poly.entity_id
_entity_poly.type
_entity_poly.pdbx_seq_one_letter_code
_entity_poly.pdbx_strand_id
1 'polypeptide(L)'
;MSLLLKDRVYTIQSATSKRGIYPLHSYKLGLYRLPIKLEDKYEIDSIVNGFKKILVMDQFADRIYATYRWKEENMPDPDTRGYKQIELEIQVEIVTGEVVDMIYQIYPVEKYGDGLWVKDYRKKADANAKMIIDTILRNSILADRMIEYLVKNRQLSQEQAVKELEEMTPLAQIVPNAKPKPKPAAPPPGQEVQQVEVETPSGAKAGPIDVEFKTKLKVTETFAAPSSGHKIKIFGQRKGNEILGIWGEYVSVDYDICIADGACIDACPVKVFEWVEFKGNPSSEKKPLMSREPDCIFCLACENVCPVQAIKIAKKG
;
A
#
# COMPACT_ATOMS: atom_id res chain seq x y z
N MET A 1 5.74 1.27 26.30
CA MET A 1 5.05 2.58 26.35
C MET A 1 5.67 3.42 25.24
N SER A 2 4.91 3.85 24.22
CA SER A 2 5.44 4.71 23.15
C SER A 2 6.02 5.99 23.74
N LEU A 3 7.32 6.23 23.51
CA LEU A 3 8.06 7.36 24.05
C LEU A 3 7.59 8.69 23.43
N LEU A 4 6.99 8.64 22.24
CA LEU A 4 6.33 9.76 21.56
C LEU A 4 5.13 10.35 22.33
N LEU A 5 4.55 9.56 23.22
CA LEU A 5 3.30 9.89 23.91
C LEU A 5 3.50 10.18 25.39
N LYS A 6 4.75 10.32 25.85
CA LYS A 6 5.05 10.78 27.21
C LYS A 6 4.72 12.27 27.41
N ASP A 7 4.79 13.09 26.35
CA ASP A 7 4.80 14.56 26.53
C ASP A 7 3.57 15.32 26.03
N ARG A 8 2.53 14.69 25.46
CA ARG A 8 1.30 15.41 25.07
C ARG A 8 0.04 14.66 25.42
N VAL A 9 -0.40 14.90 26.65
CA VAL A 9 -1.70 14.52 27.18
C VAL A 9 -2.51 15.81 27.41
N TYR A 10 -3.59 15.95 26.63
CA TYR A 10 -4.67 16.96 26.63
C TYR A 10 -4.39 18.39 26.14
N THR A 11 -5.25 18.84 25.21
CA THR A 11 -5.95 20.14 25.33
C THR A 11 -7.30 20.06 24.63
N ILE A 12 -8.38 20.29 25.39
CA ILE A 12 -9.67 20.71 24.86
C ILE A 12 -9.42 22.06 24.19
N GLN A 13 -9.46 22.11 22.85
CA GLN A 13 -9.31 23.35 22.07
C GLN A 13 -10.60 24.18 22.07
N SER A 14 -11.16 24.44 23.25
CA SER A 14 -12.28 25.36 23.37
C SER A 14 -12.12 26.22 24.59
N ALA A 15 -11.94 27.53 24.36
CA ALA A 15 -11.97 28.54 25.41
C ALA A 15 -13.35 28.60 26.10
N THR A 16 -14.41 28.10 25.46
CA THR A 16 -15.78 28.05 26.00
C THR A 16 -16.07 26.83 26.87
N SER A 17 -15.19 25.82 26.94
CA SER A 17 -15.41 24.63 27.78
C SER A 17 -15.05 24.84 29.27
N LYS A 18 -14.62 26.05 29.67
CA LYS A 18 -14.44 26.40 31.08
C LYS A 18 -15.74 26.94 31.67
N ARG A 19 -16.61 26.03 32.11
CA ARG A 19 -17.48 26.14 33.31
C ARG A 19 -18.55 25.05 33.27
N GLY A 20 -18.38 24.04 34.14
CA GLY A 20 -19.48 23.26 34.69
C GLY A 20 -20.14 22.24 33.75
N ILE A 21 -19.95 20.97 34.12
CA ILE A 21 -20.94 19.88 33.99
C ILE A 21 -21.17 19.34 32.56
N TYR A 22 -20.46 18.25 32.22
CA TYR A 22 -21.08 16.92 32.02
C TYR A 22 -19.98 15.85 31.77
N PRO A 23 -19.70 14.93 32.71
CA PRO A 23 -18.77 13.82 32.53
C PRO A 23 -19.37 12.63 31.73
N LEU A 24 -20.36 12.90 30.88
CA LEU A 24 -21.09 11.89 30.10
C LEU A 24 -20.70 11.87 28.61
N HIS A 25 -19.87 12.80 28.15
CA HIS A 25 -19.47 12.94 26.73
C HIS A 25 -17.96 13.14 26.53
N SER A 26 -17.14 12.78 27.52
CA SER A 26 -15.69 12.99 27.48
C SER A 26 -15.00 11.94 26.61
N TYR A 27 -15.08 12.14 25.29
CA TYR A 27 -14.22 11.46 24.34
C TYR A 27 -12.75 11.73 24.71
N LYS A 28 -11.96 10.65 24.83
CA LYS A 28 -10.51 10.81 24.96
C LYS A 28 -9.96 11.03 23.55
N LEU A 29 -9.42 12.23 23.32
CA LEU A 29 -8.74 12.59 22.09
C LEU A 29 -7.23 12.46 22.30
N GLY A 30 -6.57 11.68 21.46
CA GLY A 30 -5.12 11.73 21.31
C GLY A 30 -4.78 12.55 20.08
N LEU A 31 -3.86 13.51 20.22
CA LEU A 31 -3.31 14.30 19.13
C LEU A 31 -1.80 14.11 19.12
N TYR A 32 -1.27 13.68 17.98
CA TYR A 32 0.14 13.45 17.78
C TYR A 32 0.62 14.24 16.56
N ARG A 33 1.43 15.28 16.83
CA ARG A 33 1.89 16.24 15.83
C ARG A 33 3.31 15.90 15.40
N LEU A 34 3.47 15.53 14.13
CA LEU A 34 4.75 15.22 13.51
C LEU A 34 5.24 16.40 12.66
N PRO A 35 6.47 16.89 12.89
CA PRO A 35 7.04 18.01 12.13
C PRO A 35 7.57 17.54 10.76
N ILE A 36 6.75 16.81 10.02
CA ILE A 36 7.06 16.25 8.70
C ILE A 36 6.01 16.71 7.71
N LYS A 37 6.47 16.99 6.49
CA LYS A 37 5.64 17.47 5.40
C LYS A 37 5.15 16.27 4.56
N LEU A 38 3.83 16.21 4.33
CA LEU A 38 3.19 15.21 3.48
C LEU A 38 2.08 15.89 2.68
N GLU A 39 2.40 16.31 1.45
CA GLU A 39 1.43 16.92 0.52
C GLU A 39 1.29 16.11 -0.77
N ASP A 40 2.24 15.22 -1.04
CA ASP A 40 2.28 14.51 -2.30
C ASP A 40 1.24 13.41 -2.34
N LYS A 41 0.35 13.48 -3.33
CA LYS A 41 -0.72 12.51 -3.53
C LYS A 41 -0.21 11.09 -3.72
N TYR A 42 0.92 10.89 -4.39
CA TYR A 42 1.51 9.56 -4.55
C TYR A 42 1.98 8.98 -3.22
N GLU A 43 2.56 9.81 -2.35
CA GLU A 43 3.01 9.40 -1.02
C GLU A 43 1.82 9.05 -0.12
N ILE A 44 0.74 9.83 -0.20
CA ILE A 44 -0.53 9.58 0.49
C ILE A 44 -1.16 8.27 0.00
N ASP A 45 -1.29 8.09 -1.31
CA ASP A 45 -1.88 6.89 -1.91
C ASP A 45 -1.04 5.65 -1.58
N SER A 46 0.29 5.78 -1.48
CA SER A 46 1.18 4.69 -1.05
C SER A 46 0.91 4.28 0.39
N ILE A 47 0.68 5.23 1.31
CA ILE A 47 0.32 4.92 2.70
C ILE A 47 -1.01 4.16 2.72
N VAL A 48 -2.04 4.69 2.03
CA VAL A 48 -3.37 4.08 1.99
C VAL A 48 -3.31 2.65 1.44
N ASN A 49 -2.62 2.44 0.32
CA ASN A 49 -2.53 1.12 -0.29
C ASN A 49 -1.65 0.14 0.49
N GLY A 50 -0.62 0.61 1.19
CA GLY A 50 0.27 -0.22 1.99
C GLY A 50 -0.43 -0.90 3.18
N PHE A 51 -1.42 -0.24 3.78
CA PHE A 51 -2.08 -0.73 5.01
C PHE A 51 -3.45 -1.40 4.79
N LYS A 52 -4.01 -1.40 3.58
CA LYS A 52 -5.33 -2.00 3.26
C LYS A 52 -5.50 -3.47 3.65
N LYS A 53 -4.41 -4.23 3.79
CA LYS A 53 -4.47 -5.64 4.20
C LYS A 53 -4.68 -5.84 5.70
N ILE A 54 -4.32 -4.84 6.51
CA ILE A 54 -4.28 -4.93 7.98
C ILE A 54 -5.33 -4.01 8.60
N LEU A 55 -5.55 -2.85 7.99
CA LEU A 55 -6.44 -1.81 8.45
C LEU A 55 -7.50 -1.53 7.38
N VAL A 56 -8.69 -1.14 7.84
CA VAL A 56 -9.70 -0.56 6.96
C VAL A 56 -9.27 0.89 6.71
N MET A 57 -8.80 1.15 5.49
CA MET A 57 -8.23 2.43 5.08
C MET A 57 -9.20 3.18 4.18
N ASP A 58 -9.57 4.39 4.56
CA ASP A 58 -10.34 5.33 3.76
C ASP A 58 -9.56 6.64 3.59
N GLN A 59 -9.86 7.38 2.53
CA GLN A 59 -9.24 8.67 2.25
C GLN A 59 -10.29 9.67 1.79
N PHE A 60 -10.27 10.85 2.39
CA PHE A 60 -11.15 11.95 2.00
C PHE A 60 -10.39 13.27 2.09
N ALA A 61 -10.28 13.97 0.97
CA ALA A 61 -9.52 15.21 0.85
C ALA A 61 -8.07 15.06 1.39
N ASP A 62 -7.72 15.84 2.40
CA ASP A 62 -6.44 15.92 3.09
C ASP A 62 -6.30 14.92 4.26
N ARG A 63 -7.29 14.03 4.44
CA ARG A 63 -7.37 13.12 5.60
C ARG A 63 -7.33 11.66 5.17
N ILE A 64 -6.56 10.87 5.91
CA ILE A 64 -6.52 9.42 5.81
C ILE A 64 -7.12 8.84 7.09
N TYR A 65 -8.08 7.93 6.95
CA TYR A 65 -8.69 7.22 8.07
C TYR A 65 -8.19 5.79 8.10
N ALA A 66 -7.54 5.43 9.21
CA ALA A 66 -7.06 4.09 9.48
C ALA A 66 -7.86 3.48 10.61
N THR A 67 -8.73 2.52 10.28
CA THR A 67 -9.60 1.86 11.26
C THR A 67 -9.09 0.45 11.55
N TYR A 68 -8.87 0.15 12.83
CA TYR A 68 -8.54 -1.18 13.31
C TYR A 68 -9.73 -1.77 14.06
N ARG A 69 -10.08 -3.01 13.72
CA ARG A 69 -11.16 -3.76 14.36
C ARG A 69 -10.58 -4.92 15.15
N TRP A 70 -11.14 -5.16 16.33
CA TRP A 70 -10.83 -6.33 17.14
C TRP A 70 -12.09 -6.87 17.80
N LYS A 71 -12.04 -8.14 18.20
CA LYS A 71 -13.15 -8.82 18.87
C LYS A 71 -12.78 -9.07 20.33
N GLU A 72 -13.75 -8.84 21.21
CA GLU A 72 -13.67 -9.21 22.62
C GLU A 72 -14.74 -10.25 22.90
N GLU A 73 -14.37 -11.25 23.70
CA GLU A 73 -15.22 -12.38 24.07
C GLU A 73 -15.17 -12.54 25.58
N ASN A 74 -16.31 -12.72 26.23
CA ASN A 74 -16.37 -12.85 27.68
C ASN A 74 -15.91 -14.24 28.16
N MET A 75 -15.95 -15.23 27.28
CA MET A 75 -15.66 -16.64 27.54
C MET A 75 -14.93 -17.23 26.31
N PRO A 76 -14.04 -18.21 26.52
CA PRO A 76 -13.26 -18.81 25.44
C PRO A 76 -14.06 -19.80 24.57
N ASP A 77 -15.18 -20.33 25.10
CA ASP A 77 -16.02 -21.30 24.41
C ASP A 77 -17.32 -20.64 23.91
N PRO A 78 -17.53 -20.55 22.58
CA PRO A 78 -18.72 -19.97 21.98
C PRO A 78 -20.04 -20.68 22.34
N ASP A 79 -19.98 -21.98 22.67
CA ASP A 79 -21.18 -22.79 22.93
C ASP A 79 -21.64 -22.73 24.39
N THR A 80 -20.87 -22.07 25.25
CA THR A 80 -21.20 -21.93 26.67
C THR A 80 -22.37 -20.95 26.86
N ARG A 81 -23.35 -21.35 27.69
CA ARG A 81 -24.51 -20.52 28.02
C ARG A 81 -24.07 -19.20 28.66
N GLY A 82 -24.40 -18.08 28.01
CA GLY A 82 -23.99 -16.75 28.44
C GLY A 82 -22.77 -16.18 27.72
N TYR A 83 -22.30 -16.84 26.65
CA TYR A 83 -21.31 -16.28 25.73
C TYR A 83 -21.79 -14.93 25.18
N LYS A 84 -20.88 -13.95 25.24
CA LYS A 84 -21.04 -12.62 24.67
C LYS A 84 -19.78 -12.29 23.88
N GLN A 85 -20.00 -11.79 22.68
CA GLN A 85 -18.96 -11.26 21.82
C GLN A 85 -19.34 -9.83 21.44
N ILE A 86 -18.33 -8.98 21.31
CA ILE A 86 -18.50 -7.62 20.80
C ILE A 86 -17.35 -7.29 19.85
N GLU A 87 -17.70 -6.70 18.70
CA GLU A 87 -16.74 -6.18 17.75
C GLU A 87 -16.52 -4.69 18.05
N LEU A 88 -15.27 -4.35 18.31
CA LEU A 88 -14.85 -3.01 18.68
C LEU A 88 -13.94 -2.46 17.59
N GLU A 89 -13.95 -1.14 17.42
CA GLU A 89 -13.07 -0.48 16.48
C GLU A 89 -12.45 0.78 17.05
N ILE A 90 -11.26 1.12 16.56
CA ILE A 90 -10.60 2.38 16.83
C ILE A 90 -10.12 2.97 15.51
N GLN A 91 -10.41 4.25 15.32
CA GLN A 91 -10.05 4.99 14.11
C GLN A 91 -8.97 6.01 14.44
N VAL A 92 -7.90 5.98 13.66
CA VAL A 92 -6.84 6.99 13.64
C VAL A 92 -6.99 7.79 12.36
N GLU A 93 -7.20 9.09 12.51
CA GLU A 93 -7.25 10.07 11.44
C GLU A 93 -5.87 10.71 11.26
N ILE A 94 -5.37 10.75 10.04
CA ILE A 94 -4.09 11.37 9.69
C ILE A 94 -4.40 12.56 8.81
N VAL A 95 -4.20 13.76 9.34
CA VAL A 95 -4.31 15.02 8.61
C VAL A 95 -2.97 15.30 7.94
N THR A 96 -2.99 15.39 6.62
CA THR A 96 -1.82 15.62 5.76
C THR A 96 -1.65 17.12 5.47
N GLY A 97 -0.42 17.57 5.23
CA GLY A 97 -0.10 18.98 5.03
C GLY A 97 1.37 19.29 5.31
N GLU A 98 1.67 20.56 5.66
CA GLU A 98 3.01 20.98 6.08
C GLU A 98 3.48 20.27 7.37
N VAL A 99 2.52 19.93 8.22
CA VAL A 99 2.70 19.20 9.47
C VAL A 99 1.67 18.08 9.47
N VAL A 100 2.11 16.86 9.76
CA VAL A 100 1.22 15.70 9.86
C VAL A 100 0.67 15.60 11.28
N ASP A 101 -0.66 15.66 11.42
CA ASP A 101 -1.35 15.46 12.69
C ASP A 101 -2.07 14.09 12.67
N MET A 102 -1.70 13.19 13.60
CA MET A 102 -2.40 11.91 13.82
C MET A 102 -3.32 12.03 15.02
N ILE A 103 -4.61 11.87 14.79
CA ILE A 103 -5.68 12.10 15.75
C ILE A 103 -6.44 10.79 15.97
N TYR A 104 -6.79 10.46 17.20
CA TYR A 104 -7.71 9.34 17.46
C TYR A 104 -8.72 9.69 18.53
N GLN A 105 -9.92 9.13 18.40
CA GLN A 105 -11.03 9.34 19.31
C GLN A 105 -11.50 8.00 19.88
N ILE A 106 -11.47 7.88 21.21
CA ILE A 106 -12.04 6.71 21.90
C ILE A 106 -13.50 7.01 22.23
N TYR A 107 -14.41 6.29 21.59
CA TYR A 107 -15.85 6.33 21.86
C TYR A 107 -16.20 5.59 23.17
N PRO A 108 -17.32 5.90 23.83
CA PRO A 108 -17.86 5.06 24.89
C PRO A 108 -18.16 3.64 24.38
N VAL A 109 -18.06 2.63 25.25
CA VAL A 109 -18.22 1.22 24.85
C VAL A 109 -19.66 0.92 24.40
N GLU A 110 -20.60 1.72 24.90
CA GLU A 110 -22.03 1.69 24.58
C GLU A 110 -22.32 1.98 23.10
N LYS A 111 -21.39 2.64 22.38
CA LYS A 111 -21.50 2.83 20.93
C LYS A 111 -21.63 1.50 20.18
N TYR A 112 -21.05 0.43 20.73
CA TYR A 112 -20.95 -0.88 20.10
C TYR A 112 -22.02 -1.88 20.59
N GLY A 113 -22.99 -1.43 21.38
CA GLY A 113 -24.05 -2.26 21.95
C GLY A 113 -23.80 -2.64 23.42
N ASP A 114 -24.17 -3.88 23.80
CA ASP A 114 -24.00 -4.38 25.18
C ASP A 114 -22.53 -4.76 25.46
N GLY A 115 -21.70 -3.75 25.70
CA GLY A 115 -20.25 -3.88 25.92
C GLY A 115 -19.76 -3.57 27.34
N LEU A 116 -20.66 -3.33 28.31
CA LEU A 116 -20.27 -2.93 29.67
C LEU A 116 -19.44 -3.99 30.42
N TRP A 117 -19.51 -5.24 29.98
CA TRP A 117 -18.72 -6.34 30.52
C TRP A 117 -17.25 -6.32 30.07
N VAL A 118 -16.90 -5.53 29.04
CA VAL A 118 -15.53 -5.41 28.53
C VAL A 118 -14.66 -4.64 29.53
N LYS A 119 -13.76 -5.36 30.20
CA LYS A 119 -12.84 -4.78 31.18
C LYS A 119 -11.73 -3.99 30.51
N ASP A 120 -11.37 -2.86 31.13
CA ASP A 120 -10.28 -1.97 30.71
C ASP A 120 -10.37 -1.49 29.24
N TYR A 121 -11.57 -1.44 28.67
CA TYR A 121 -11.80 -1.07 27.27
C TYR A 121 -11.02 0.18 26.84
N ARG A 122 -11.10 1.27 27.62
CA ARG A 122 -10.40 2.52 27.28
C ARG A 122 -8.88 2.38 27.23
N LYS A 123 -8.28 1.53 28.07
CA LYS A 123 -6.82 1.27 28.03
C LYS A 123 -6.45 0.43 26.81
N LYS A 124 -7.27 -0.58 26.48
CA LYS A 124 -7.08 -1.41 25.27
C LYS A 124 -7.21 -0.59 23.99
N ALA A 125 -8.26 0.23 23.89
CA ALA A 125 -8.47 1.13 22.76
C ALA A 125 -7.32 2.15 22.60
N ASP A 126 -6.82 2.70 23.72
CA ASP A 126 -5.65 3.59 23.72
C ASP A 126 -4.39 2.85 23.27
N ALA A 127 -4.14 1.63 23.75
CA ALA A 127 -2.99 0.83 23.32
C ALA A 127 -3.06 0.48 21.82
N ASN A 128 -4.24 0.10 21.31
CA ASN A 128 -4.45 -0.21 19.90
C ASN A 128 -4.25 1.03 19.01
N ALA A 129 -4.76 2.20 19.41
CA ALA A 129 -4.51 3.45 18.68
C ALA A 129 -3.00 3.75 18.57
N LYS A 130 -2.27 3.60 19.67
CA LYS A 130 -0.81 3.82 19.71
C LYS A 130 -0.04 2.83 18.85
N MET A 131 -0.44 1.57 18.89
CA MET A 131 0.11 0.53 18.02
C MET A 131 -0.08 0.87 16.53
N ILE A 132 -1.28 1.34 16.14
CA ILE A 132 -1.55 1.76 14.76
C ILE A 132 -0.67 2.95 14.37
N ILE A 133 -0.59 3.97 15.23
CA ILE A 133 0.25 5.15 15.01
C ILE A 133 1.71 4.75 14.81
N ASP A 134 2.27 3.98 15.74
CA ASP A 134 3.66 3.51 15.67
C ASP A 134 3.89 2.66 14.41
N THR A 135 2.94 1.81 14.04
CA THR A 135 3.01 0.93 12.86
C THR A 135 2.97 1.73 11.56
N ILE A 136 2.11 2.74 11.46
CA ILE A 136 2.03 3.62 10.28
C ILE A 136 3.29 4.48 10.18
N LEU A 137 3.77 5.04 11.30
CA LEU A 137 4.98 5.87 11.30
C LEU A 137 6.22 5.08 10.87
N ARG A 138 6.43 3.87 11.41
CA ARG A 138 7.64 3.07 11.16
C ARG A 138 7.67 2.40 9.80
N ASN A 139 6.50 1.98 9.31
CA ASN A 139 6.44 1.20 8.08
C ASN A 139 6.01 2.01 6.86
N SER A 140 5.91 3.34 6.92
CA SER A 140 5.57 4.17 5.74
C SER A 140 6.67 5.16 5.40
N ILE A 141 6.43 5.97 4.35
CA ILE A 141 7.33 7.09 3.98
C ILE A 141 7.54 8.10 5.11
N LEU A 142 6.63 8.13 6.09
CA LEU A 142 6.77 8.97 7.27
C LEU A 142 8.04 8.62 8.07
N ALA A 143 8.52 7.38 8.01
CA ALA A 143 9.76 6.96 8.64
C ALA A 143 10.96 7.72 8.03
N ASP A 144 11.07 7.74 6.71
CA ASP A 144 12.18 8.37 6.00
C ASP A 144 12.17 9.89 6.23
N ARG A 145 10.98 10.52 6.16
CA ARG A 145 10.80 11.95 6.48
C ARG A 145 11.17 12.27 7.93
N MET A 146 10.83 11.39 8.86
CA MET A 146 11.18 11.57 10.26
C MET A 146 12.69 11.44 10.49
N ILE A 147 13.36 10.52 9.79
CA ILE A 147 14.83 10.39 9.82
C ILE A 147 15.49 11.64 9.23
N GLU A 148 15.02 12.13 8.09
CA GLU A 148 15.49 13.40 7.49
C GLU A 148 15.36 14.57 8.47
N TYR A 149 14.22 14.67 9.15
CA TYR A 149 13.99 15.68 10.18
C TYR A 149 14.96 15.55 11.37
N LEU A 150 15.17 14.34 11.88
CA LEU A 150 16.08 14.08 13.02
C LEU A 150 17.54 14.39 12.66
N VAL A 151 18.01 13.97 11.49
CA VAL A 151 19.37 14.26 11.01
C VAL A 151 19.59 15.77 10.88
N LYS A 152 18.63 16.49 10.29
CA LYS A 152 18.74 17.93 10.05
C LYS A 152 18.67 18.76 11.33
N ASN A 153 17.72 18.46 12.22
CA ASN A 153 17.45 19.32 13.38
C ASN A 153 18.21 18.91 14.64
N ARG A 154 18.59 17.63 14.78
CA ARG A 154 19.33 17.12 15.93
C ARG A 154 20.79 16.78 15.62
N GLN A 155 21.24 16.99 14.38
CA GLN A 155 22.62 16.71 13.93
C GLN A 155 23.07 15.27 14.22
N LEU A 156 22.13 14.33 14.22
CA LEU A 156 22.39 12.91 14.47
C LEU A 156 22.91 12.25 13.21
N SER A 157 23.72 11.19 13.36
CA SER A 157 24.06 10.32 12.24
C SER A 157 22.81 9.56 11.75
N GLN A 158 22.80 9.10 10.50
CA GLN A 158 21.66 8.34 9.95
C GLN A 158 21.32 7.11 10.80
N GLU A 159 22.33 6.41 11.32
CA GLU A 159 22.14 5.24 12.19
C GLU A 159 21.54 5.60 13.55
N GLN A 160 21.96 6.72 14.14
CA GLN A 160 21.40 7.22 15.40
C GLN A 160 19.95 7.67 15.23
N ALA A 161 19.61 8.32 14.12
CA ALA A 161 18.25 8.74 13.80
C ALA A 161 17.30 7.54 13.61
N VAL A 162 17.77 6.46 12.98
CA VAL A 162 17.00 5.21 12.89
C VAL A 162 16.76 4.62 14.26
N LYS A 163 17.80 4.50 15.09
CA LYS A 163 17.66 3.95 16.46
C LYS A 163 16.69 4.77 17.31
N GLU A 164 16.75 6.10 17.22
CA GLU A 164 15.81 6.98 17.91
C GLU A 164 14.37 6.77 17.42
N LEU A 165 14.16 6.61 16.11
CA LEU A 165 12.84 6.29 15.56
C LEU A 165 12.28 4.97 16.12
N GLU A 166 13.13 3.96 16.28
CA GLU A 166 12.74 2.67 16.86
C GLU A 166 12.40 2.77 18.35
N GLU A 167 13.17 3.55 19.12
CA GLU A 167 12.90 3.84 20.53
C GLU A 167 11.60 4.64 20.70
N MET A 168 11.32 5.56 19.77
CA MET A 168 10.10 6.35 19.71
C MET A 168 8.85 5.51 19.38
N THR A 169 9.00 4.43 18.60
CA THR A 169 7.90 3.58 18.09
C THR A 169 7.96 2.12 18.60
N PRO A 170 7.87 1.90 19.92
CA PRO A 170 8.05 0.57 20.52
C PRO A 170 6.84 -0.36 20.32
N LEU A 171 5.68 0.15 19.91
CA LEU A 171 4.48 -0.67 19.66
C LEU A 171 4.27 -0.95 18.17
N ALA A 172 5.21 -0.57 17.31
CA ALA A 172 5.13 -0.82 15.88
C ALA A 172 5.15 -2.33 15.62
N GLN A 173 4.10 -2.84 14.97
CA GLN A 173 4.12 -4.19 14.43
C GLN A 173 4.92 -4.19 13.12
N ILE A 174 5.71 -5.24 12.90
CA ILE A 174 6.45 -5.41 11.65
C ILE A 174 5.42 -5.79 10.58
N VAL A 175 5.21 -4.88 9.63
CA VAL A 175 4.35 -5.14 8.47
C VAL A 175 5.25 -5.50 7.28
N PRO A 176 5.20 -6.75 6.77
CA PRO A 176 5.92 -7.11 5.56
C PRO A 176 5.43 -6.24 4.38
N ASN A 177 6.35 -5.63 3.63
CA ASN A 177 6.11 -4.82 2.42
C ASN A 177 5.45 -3.43 2.59
N ALA A 178 5.48 -2.81 3.77
CA ALA A 178 4.87 -1.49 3.94
C ALA A 178 5.81 -0.30 3.63
N LYS A 179 7.15 -0.48 3.67
CA LYS A 179 8.07 0.59 3.23
C LYS A 179 7.87 0.88 1.74
N PRO A 180 7.61 2.14 1.34
CA PRO A 180 7.51 2.50 -0.06
C PRO A 180 8.83 2.24 -0.78
N LYS A 181 8.74 1.79 -2.04
CA LYS A 181 9.87 1.88 -2.95
C LYS A 181 10.22 3.36 -3.15
N PRO A 182 11.50 3.75 -3.08
CA PRO A 182 11.90 5.15 -3.21
C PRO A 182 11.41 5.70 -4.55
N LYS A 183 10.85 6.91 -4.50
CA LYS A 183 10.50 7.71 -5.67
C LYS A 183 11.74 7.85 -6.58
N PRO A 184 11.64 7.69 -7.91
CA PRO A 184 12.66 8.19 -8.81
C PRO A 184 12.76 9.71 -8.56
N ALA A 185 13.95 10.17 -8.16
CA ALA A 185 14.20 11.58 -7.95
C ALA A 185 13.89 12.36 -9.24
N ALA A 186 13.07 13.41 -9.12
CA ALA A 186 12.99 14.40 -10.19
C ALA A 186 14.38 15.07 -10.32
N PRO A 187 14.96 15.16 -11.53
CA PRO A 187 16.24 15.81 -11.70
C PRO A 187 16.11 17.31 -11.39
N PRO A 188 17.14 17.94 -10.77
CA PRO A 188 17.13 19.37 -10.51
C PRO A 188 17.05 20.18 -11.82
N PRO A 189 16.43 21.37 -11.81
CA PRO A 189 16.20 22.14 -13.02
C PRO A 189 17.52 22.70 -13.55
N GLY A 190 17.83 22.35 -14.80
CA GLY A 190 18.91 22.97 -15.55
C GLY A 190 20.15 22.11 -15.72
N GLN A 191 20.00 20.92 -16.28
CA GLN A 191 21.05 20.34 -17.14
C GLN A 191 20.36 19.62 -18.31
N GLU A 192 20.81 19.97 -19.50
CA GLU A 192 20.30 19.51 -20.79
C GLU A 192 20.25 17.99 -20.84
N VAL A 193 19.11 17.44 -21.26
CA VAL A 193 18.93 16.01 -21.47
C VAL A 193 19.73 15.62 -22.71
N GLN A 194 20.99 15.24 -22.52
CA GLN A 194 21.67 14.41 -23.49
C GLN A 194 21.04 13.02 -23.47
N GLN A 195 20.61 12.58 -24.65
CA GLN A 195 20.09 11.25 -24.92
C GLN A 195 21.10 10.21 -24.43
N VAL A 196 20.69 9.39 -23.46
CA VAL A 196 21.40 8.14 -23.19
C VAL A 196 20.53 7.04 -23.80
N GLU A 197 20.98 6.55 -24.95
CA GLU A 197 20.57 5.26 -25.49
C GLU A 197 20.86 4.20 -24.42
N VAL A 198 19.80 3.60 -23.87
CA VAL A 198 19.95 2.38 -23.08
C VAL A 198 20.06 1.25 -24.10
N GLU A 199 21.28 0.88 -24.45
CA GLU A 199 21.55 -0.39 -25.15
C GLU A 199 21.08 -1.54 -24.24
N THR A 200 19.91 -2.09 -24.52
CA THR A 200 19.49 -3.38 -23.96
C THR A 200 20.27 -4.48 -24.69
N PRO A 201 21.04 -5.34 -23.99
CA PRO A 201 21.71 -6.45 -24.63
C PRO A 201 20.67 -7.41 -25.20
N SER A 202 20.91 -7.88 -26.42
CA SER A 202 20.11 -8.91 -27.09
C SER A 202 20.19 -10.22 -26.30
N GLY A 203 19.09 -10.64 -25.68
CA GLY A 203 19.00 -11.89 -24.92
C GLY A 203 17.74 -11.99 -24.05
N ALA A 204 17.37 -13.22 -23.66
CA ALA A 204 16.24 -13.48 -22.78
C ALA A 204 16.42 -12.73 -21.45
N LYS A 205 15.42 -11.90 -21.09
CA LYS A 205 15.46 -11.10 -19.87
C LYS A 205 15.13 -11.99 -18.68
N ALA A 206 16.04 -12.03 -17.70
CA ALA A 206 15.84 -12.78 -16.46
C ALA A 206 15.17 -11.91 -15.38
N GLY A 207 14.21 -12.49 -14.66
CA GLY A 207 13.54 -11.86 -13.52
C GLY A 207 12.03 -11.67 -13.74
N PRO A 208 11.30 -11.18 -12.72
CA PRO A 208 9.87 -10.91 -12.83
C PRO A 208 9.59 -9.69 -13.72
N ILE A 209 8.38 -9.60 -14.25
CA ILE A 209 7.89 -8.40 -14.94
C ILE A 209 8.09 -7.15 -14.06
N ASP A 210 8.58 -6.06 -14.67
CA ASP A 210 8.71 -4.79 -13.95
C ASP A 210 7.32 -4.26 -13.62
N VAL A 211 6.97 -4.18 -12.33
CA VAL A 211 5.64 -3.72 -11.87
C VAL A 211 5.35 -2.25 -12.26
N GLU A 212 6.40 -1.46 -12.51
CA GLU A 212 6.31 -0.04 -12.88
C GLU A 212 6.53 0.20 -14.37
N PHE A 213 6.44 -0.83 -15.21
CA PHE A 213 6.69 -0.71 -16.64
C PHE A 213 5.81 0.35 -17.33
N LYS A 214 4.58 0.58 -16.84
CA LYS A 214 3.65 1.57 -17.42
C LYS A 214 4.10 3.03 -17.24
N THR A 215 4.94 3.32 -16.24
CA THR A 215 5.46 4.67 -16.00
C THR A 215 6.80 4.89 -16.69
N LYS A 216 7.60 3.82 -16.82
CA LYS A 216 8.93 3.86 -17.44
C LYS A 216 8.90 3.71 -18.95
N LEU A 217 7.99 2.88 -19.47
CA LEU A 217 7.88 2.57 -20.88
C LEU A 217 6.68 3.30 -21.48
N LYS A 218 6.91 3.91 -22.64
CA LYS A 218 5.83 4.48 -23.46
C LYS A 218 5.15 3.36 -24.25
N VAL A 219 3.88 3.58 -24.57
CA VAL A 219 3.16 2.74 -25.53
C VAL A 219 3.77 2.99 -26.91
N THR A 220 4.37 1.96 -27.49
CA THR A 220 5.01 2.04 -28.80
C THR A 220 3.99 1.72 -29.89
N GLU A 221 3.23 0.66 -29.69
CA GLU A 221 2.29 0.12 -30.68
C GLU A 221 1.01 -0.37 -29.99
N THR A 222 -0.05 -0.53 -30.79
CA THR A 222 -1.29 -1.18 -30.36
C THR A 222 -1.60 -2.31 -31.33
N PHE A 223 -1.76 -3.52 -30.82
CA PHE A 223 -2.04 -4.72 -31.59
C PHE A 223 -3.52 -5.10 -31.45
N ALA A 224 -4.20 -5.34 -32.58
CA ALA A 224 -5.58 -5.83 -32.56
C ALA A 224 -5.58 -7.35 -32.53
N ALA A 225 -6.12 -7.95 -31.47
CA ALA A 225 -6.24 -9.40 -31.34
C ALA A 225 -7.17 -9.97 -32.43
N PRO A 226 -6.73 -10.93 -33.27
CA PRO A 226 -7.54 -11.45 -34.38
C PRO A 226 -8.85 -12.10 -33.94
N SER A 227 -8.86 -12.75 -32.77
CA SER A 227 -9.98 -13.56 -32.27
C SER A 227 -11.12 -12.74 -31.67
N SER A 228 -10.82 -11.55 -31.12
CA SER A 228 -11.77 -10.75 -30.34
C SER A 228 -11.90 -9.29 -30.82
N GLY A 229 -11.00 -8.83 -31.68
CA GLY A 229 -10.91 -7.42 -32.09
C GLY A 229 -10.42 -6.47 -30.99
N HIS A 230 -10.04 -6.99 -29.82
CA HIS A 230 -9.57 -6.17 -28.68
C HIS A 230 -8.21 -5.54 -28.99
N LYS A 231 -8.04 -4.28 -28.59
CA LYS A 231 -6.83 -3.49 -28.79
C LYS A 231 -5.89 -3.65 -27.61
N ILE A 232 -4.82 -4.40 -27.82
CA ILE A 232 -3.77 -4.67 -26.84
C ILE A 232 -2.67 -3.60 -26.98
N LYS A 233 -2.37 -2.90 -25.90
CA LYS A 233 -1.26 -1.93 -25.86
C LYS A 233 0.08 -2.64 -25.69
N ILE A 234 1.10 -2.22 -26.43
CA ILE A 234 2.46 -2.74 -26.32
C ILE A 234 3.36 -1.65 -25.73
N PHE A 235 4.05 -1.99 -24.65
CA PHE A 235 4.95 -1.13 -23.90
C PHE A 235 6.40 -1.57 -24.12
N GLY A 236 7.26 -0.61 -24.46
CA GLY A 236 8.69 -0.87 -24.74
C GLY A 236 9.00 -0.98 -26.23
N GLN A 237 10.29 -0.90 -26.58
CA GLN A 237 10.73 -0.98 -27.96
C GLN A 237 10.65 -2.42 -28.49
N ARG A 238 10.21 -2.57 -29.73
CA ARG A 238 10.23 -3.84 -30.45
C ARG A 238 11.38 -3.87 -31.44
N LYS A 239 12.16 -4.95 -31.40
CA LYS A 239 13.21 -5.24 -32.38
C LYS A 239 12.97 -6.63 -32.96
N GLY A 240 12.21 -6.67 -34.06
CA GLY A 240 11.81 -7.93 -34.71
C GLY A 240 11.05 -8.87 -33.76
N ASN A 241 11.49 -10.13 -33.72
CA ASN A 241 11.02 -11.14 -32.77
C ASN A 241 11.99 -11.37 -31.60
N GLU A 242 13.16 -10.71 -31.60
CA GLU A 242 14.16 -10.85 -30.54
C GLU A 242 13.72 -10.12 -29.26
N ILE A 243 13.15 -8.91 -29.41
CA ILE A 243 12.62 -8.09 -28.32
C ILE A 243 11.17 -7.73 -28.65
N LEU A 244 10.23 -8.21 -27.85
CA LEU A 244 8.79 -8.06 -28.03
C LEU A 244 8.15 -7.11 -27.02
N GLY A 245 8.80 -6.85 -25.89
CA GLY A 245 8.30 -5.95 -24.86
C GLY A 245 7.13 -6.51 -24.05
N ILE A 246 6.40 -5.61 -23.38
CA ILE A 246 5.29 -5.96 -22.49
C ILE A 246 3.97 -5.66 -23.18
N TRP A 247 3.10 -6.66 -23.23
CA TRP A 247 1.81 -6.57 -23.89
C TRP A 247 0.72 -6.47 -22.83
N GLY A 248 -0.26 -5.58 -23.03
CA GLY A 248 -1.50 -5.52 -22.23
C GLY A 248 -1.56 -4.43 -21.18
N GLU A 249 -2.77 -4.03 -20.85
CA GLU A 249 -3.09 -2.93 -19.95
C GLU A 249 -3.56 -3.41 -18.58
N TYR A 250 -4.59 -4.23 -18.50
CA TYR A 250 -5.10 -4.82 -17.25
C TYR A 250 -4.50 -6.20 -16.99
N VAL A 251 -4.24 -6.94 -18.06
CA VAL A 251 -3.58 -8.24 -18.06
C VAL A 251 -2.29 -8.09 -18.84
N SER A 252 -1.21 -7.76 -18.13
CA SER A 252 0.07 -7.44 -18.76
C SER A 252 1.00 -8.64 -18.75
N VAL A 253 1.63 -8.95 -19.87
CA VAL A 253 2.57 -10.08 -20.03
C VAL A 253 3.86 -9.57 -20.65
N ASP A 254 4.99 -9.79 -19.98
CA ASP A 254 6.32 -9.52 -20.51
C ASP A 254 6.74 -10.68 -21.43
N TYR A 255 6.73 -10.43 -22.74
CA TYR A 255 7.08 -11.47 -23.71
C TYR A 255 8.58 -11.75 -23.75
N ASP A 256 9.42 -10.83 -23.26
CA ASP A 256 10.87 -11.05 -23.19
C ASP A 256 11.26 -11.91 -21.98
N ILE A 257 10.37 -12.09 -21.01
CA ILE A 257 10.54 -12.98 -19.85
C ILE A 257 9.78 -14.31 -20.04
N CYS A 258 8.62 -14.26 -20.71
CA CYS A 258 7.74 -15.42 -20.84
C CYS A 258 8.45 -16.62 -21.50
N ILE A 259 8.45 -17.77 -20.82
CA ILE A 259 9.05 -19.03 -21.28
C ILE A 259 8.04 -20.01 -21.89
N ALA A 260 6.83 -19.56 -22.18
CA ALA A 260 5.73 -20.38 -22.71
C ALA A 260 5.34 -21.62 -21.89
N ASP A 261 5.44 -21.52 -20.57
CA ASP A 261 5.06 -22.58 -19.63
C ASP A 261 3.60 -23.04 -19.78
N GLY A 262 2.66 -22.09 -19.92
CA GLY A 262 1.25 -22.37 -20.19
C GLY A 262 0.34 -22.46 -18.96
N ALA A 263 0.87 -22.51 -17.73
CA ALA A 263 0.04 -22.58 -16.52
C ALA A 263 -0.98 -21.43 -16.40
N CYS A 264 -0.65 -20.25 -16.94
CA CYS A 264 -1.55 -19.10 -16.98
C CYS A 264 -2.82 -19.33 -17.81
N ILE A 265 -2.75 -20.15 -18.85
CA ILE A 265 -3.89 -20.49 -19.72
C ILE A 265 -4.78 -21.48 -18.99
N ASP A 266 -4.19 -22.52 -18.41
CA ASP A 266 -4.92 -23.57 -17.68
C ASP A 266 -5.57 -23.04 -16.40
N ALA A 267 -4.91 -22.12 -15.71
CA ALA A 267 -5.43 -21.52 -14.48
C ALA A 267 -6.51 -20.45 -14.71
N CYS A 268 -6.75 -20.02 -15.96
CA CYS A 268 -7.68 -18.92 -16.23
C CYS A 268 -9.14 -19.41 -16.34
N PRO A 269 -10.03 -19.14 -15.36
CA PRO A 269 -11.40 -19.65 -15.38
C PRO A 269 -12.26 -19.05 -16.51
N VAL A 270 -11.86 -17.89 -17.02
CA VAL A 270 -12.57 -17.12 -18.06
C VAL A 270 -11.84 -17.16 -19.41
N LYS A 271 -10.77 -17.96 -19.55
CA LYS A 271 -10.03 -18.18 -20.81
C LYS A 271 -9.61 -16.88 -21.52
N VAL A 272 -8.91 -16.01 -20.79
CA VAL A 272 -8.41 -14.72 -21.29
C VAL A 272 -7.34 -14.88 -22.37
N PHE A 273 -6.56 -15.95 -22.28
CA PHE A 273 -5.34 -16.16 -23.06
C PHE A 273 -5.53 -17.16 -24.21
N GLU A 274 -4.83 -16.93 -25.31
CA GLU A 274 -4.70 -17.79 -26.49
C GLU A 274 -3.22 -17.89 -26.89
N TRP A 275 -2.81 -18.95 -27.59
CA TRP A 275 -1.43 -19.06 -28.05
C TRP A 275 -1.18 -18.29 -29.35
N VAL A 276 -0.07 -17.56 -29.42
CA VAL A 276 0.45 -16.93 -30.64
C VAL A 276 1.93 -17.26 -30.81
N GLU A 277 2.34 -17.48 -32.06
CA GLU A 277 3.72 -17.82 -32.42
C GLU A 277 4.57 -16.57 -32.68
N PHE A 278 5.78 -16.56 -32.11
CA PHE A 278 6.84 -15.57 -32.30
C PHE A 278 8.16 -16.30 -32.55
N LYS A 279 8.31 -16.85 -33.77
CA LYS A 279 9.50 -17.64 -34.16
C LYS A 279 10.78 -16.81 -34.02
N GLY A 280 11.81 -17.41 -33.43
CA GLY A 280 13.12 -16.77 -33.22
C GLY A 280 13.23 -15.87 -31.99
N ASN A 281 12.22 -15.85 -31.09
CA ASN A 281 12.35 -15.16 -29.81
C ASN A 281 13.24 -15.96 -28.84
N PRO A 282 14.21 -15.31 -28.16
CA PRO A 282 15.17 -16.00 -27.30
C PRO A 282 14.55 -16.66 -26.06
N SER A 283 13.40 -16.18 -25.59
CA SER A 283 12.77 -16.69 -24.37
C SER A 283 11.78 -17.83 -24.63
N SER A 284 11.00 -17.74 -25.72
CA SER A 284 10.16 -18.83 -26.22
C SER A 284 9.54 -18.49 -27.58
N GLU A 285 9.35 -19.48 -28.45
CA GLU A 285 8.75 -19.29 -29.78
C GLU A 285 7.22 -19.10 -29.78
N LYS A 286 6.57 -19.21 -28.63
CA LYS A 286 5.12 -19.02 -28.46
C LYS A 286 4.85 -18.18 -27.21
N LYS A 287 3.78 -17.38 -27.22
CA LYS A 287 3.41 -16.49 -26.11
C LYS A 287 1.89 -16.52 -25.88
N PRO A 288 1.43 -16.34 -24.62
CA PRO A 288 0.00 -16.25 -24.31
C PRO A 288 -0.51 -14.84 -24.64
N LEU A 289 -1.28 -14.73 -25.74
CA LEU A 289 -2.00 -13.53 -26.13
C LEU A 289 -3.31 -13.43 -25.34
N MET A 290 -3.43 -12.38 -24.54
CA MET A 290 -4.64 -11.96 -23.83
C MET A 290 -5.68 -11.31 -24.74
N SER A 291 -6.12 -12.03 -25.78
CA SER A 291 -7.14 -11.55 -26.72
C SER A 291 -8.44 -11.15 -26.01
N ARG A 292 -8.77 -11.78 -24.88
CA ARG A 292 -9.96 -11.49 -24.08
C ARG A 292 -9.64 -10.77 -22.77
N GLU A 293 -8.64 -9.91 -22.77
CA GLU A 293 -8.25 -9.09 -21.61
C GLU A 293 -9.43 -8.40 -20.88
N PRO A 294 -10.45 -7.84 -21.57
CA PRO A 294 -11.61 -7.24 -20.89
C PRO A 294 -12.45 -8.20 -20.04
N ASP A 295 -12.39 -9.51 -20.31
CA ASP A 295 -13.13 -10.54 -19.58
C ASP A 295 -12.43 -10.94 -18.28
N CYS A 296 -11.25 -10.38 -17.99
CA CYS A 296 -10.50 -10.67 -16.78
C CYS A 296 -11.28 -10.31 -15.51
N ILE A 297 -11.48 -11.29 -14.63
CA ILE A 297 -12.15 -11.12 -13.33
C ILE A 297 -11.19 -10.78 -12.17
N PHE A 298 -9.93 -10.47 -12.46
CA PHE A 298 -8.91 -10.09 -11.48
C PHE A 298 -8.68 -11.14 -10.36
N CYS A 299 -8.81 -12.43 -10.67
CA CYS A 299 -8.60 -13.51 -9.69
C CYS A 299 -7.13 -13.74 -9.31
N LEU A 300 -6.18 -13.13 -10.02
CA LEU A 300 -4.72 -13.23 -9.83
C LEU A 300 -4.14 -14.65 -10.00
N ALA A 301 -4.93 -15.64 -10.42
CA ALA A 301 -4.47 -17.02 -10.59
C ALA A 301 -3.28 -17.11 -11.55
N CYS A 302 -3.41 -16.52 -12.75
CA CYS A 302 -2.34 -16.49 -13.76
C CYS A 302 -1.04 -15.80 -13.30
N GLU A 303 -1.12 -14.80 -12.42
CA GLU A 303 0.06 -14.11 -11.85
C GLU A 303 0.79 -15.02 -10.85
N ASN A 304 0.05 -15.78 -10.05
CA ASN A 304 0.63 -16.67 -9.03
C ASN A 304 1.21 -17.97 -9.59
N VAL A 305 0.62 -18.52 -10.66
CA VAL A 305 1.09 -19.79 -11.26
C VAL A 305 2.23 -19.60 -12.24
N CYS A 306 2.56 -18.37 -12.65
CA CYS A 306 3.62 -18.12 -13.61
C CYS A 306 5.00 -18.35 -12.96
N PRO A 307 5.79 -19.36 -13.40
CA PRO A 307 7.05 -19.71 -12.72
C PRO A 307 8.11 -18.61 -12.84
N VAL A 308 8.07 -17.85 -13.93
CA VAL A 308 8.99 -16.73 -14.21
C VAL A 308 8.38 -15.37 -13.87
N GLN A 309 7.18 -15.35 -13.28
CA GLN A 309 6.49 -14.12 -12.89
C GLN A 309 6.42 -13.08 -14.02
N ALA A 310 6.14 -13.53 -15.25
CA ALA A 310 6.06 -12.67 -16.43
C ALA A 310 4.72 -11.93 -16.56
N ILE A 311 3.75 -12.18 -15.67
CA ILE A 311 2.39 -11.66 -15.77
C ILE A 311 2.14 -10.68 -14.63
N LYS A 312 1.53 -9.53 -14.93
CA LYS A 312 1.03 -8.59 -13.94
C LYS A 312 -0.42 -8.24 -14.21
N ILE A 313 -1.25 -8.42 -13.19
CA ILE A 313 -2.65 -7.99 -13.23
C ILE A 313 -2.79 -6.62 -12.56
N ALA A 314 -3.41 -5.68 -13.26
CA ALA A 314 -3.76 -4.36 -12.75
C ALA A 314 -5.28 -4.19 -12.80
N LYS A 315 -5.90 -3.94 -11.64
CA LYS A 315 -7.35 -3.73 -11.56
C LYS A 315 -7.75 -2.52 -12.42
N LYS A 316 -8.85 -2.67 -13.17
CA LYS A 316 -9.49 -1.54 -13.87
C LYS A 316 -9.92 -0.51 -12.82
N GLY A 317 -9.35 0.69 -12.92
CA GLY A 317 -9.74 1.85 -12.10
C GLY A 317 -11.18 2.26 -12.35
#